data_AF-A0A961J3M1-F1
#
_entry.id   AF-A0A961J3M1-F1
#
_cell.length_a   1.000
_cell.length_b   1.000
_cell.length_c   1.000
_cell.angle_alpha   90.00
_cell.angle_beta   90.00
_cell.angle_gamma   90.00
#
_symmetry.space_group_name_H-M   'P 1'
#
loop_
_entity.id
_entity.type
_entity.pdbx_description
1 polymer ?
#
loop_
_entity_poly.entity_id
_entity_poly.type
_entity_poly.pdbx_seq_one_letter_code
_entity_poly.pdbx_strand_id
1 'polypeptide(L)'
;MPDILAQALGQPGLGWIVAVTLAAGIVYGFAGFGAALIFMPVASRLMPVELAVASFNLAAMASLVTVVPQAWRQVNRRSVVLMIAVATLTIPLGVRLLKSGDPETLRWAVLGVTAVTLLALVSGWRYQAAPTPVARAAVAAGTGLVGGATGLMGPVLILFQLAGRDSAATSRATTLVFLTVTSLLLLPHMALQGLITGQSVALGLLLLVPYGLGTRIGRSLFQPADERLYRYAAYVLIACAVVAGLPVWD
;
A
#
# COMPACT_ATOMS: atom_id res chain seq x y z
N MET A 1 28.23 -13.58 -4.04
CA MET A 1 27.45 -13.04 -2.90
C MET A 1 28.04 -11.76 -2.31
N PRO A 2 29.36 -11.59 -2.06
CA PRO A 2 29.90 -10.33 -1.53
C PRO A 2 29.64 -9.13 -2.46
N ASP A 3 29.67 -9.32 -3.78
CA ASP A 3 29.43 -8.24 -4.74
C ASP A 3 28.00 -7.68 -4.70
N ILE A 4 27.01 -8.51 -4.37
CA ILE A 4 25.60 -8.10 -4.31
C ILE A 4 25.33 -7.23 -3.07
N LEU A 5 25.92 -7.62 -1.93
CA LEU A 5 25.86 -6.82 -0.71
C LEU A 5 26.65 -5.51 -0.86
N ALA A 6 27.81 -5.55 -1.52
CA ALA A 6 28.57 -4.35 -1.84
C ALA A 6 27.79 -3.39 -2.75
N GLN A 7 27.06 -3.90 -3.74
CA GLN A 7 26.17 -3.09 -4.59
C GLN A 7 25.01 -2.47 -3.80
N ALA A 8 24.39 -3.22 -2.89
CA ALA A 8 23.32 -2.68 -2.04
C ALA A 8 23.83 -1.62 -1.06
N LEU A 9 25.00 -1.84 -0.45
CA LEU A 9 25.65 -0.91 0.47
C LEU A 9 26.23 0.32 -0.25
N GLY A 10 26.65 0.15 -1.51
CA GLY A 10 27.13 1.22 -2.37
C GLY A 10 26.02 2.02 -3.06
N GLN A 11 24.75 1.74 -2.78
CA GLN A 11 23.63 2.43 -3.42
C GLN A 11 23.69 3.95 -3.11
N PRO A 12 23.73 4.82 -4.13
CA PRO A 12 23.71 6.26 -3.92
C PRO A 12 22.51 6.69 -3.08
N GLY A 13 22.75 7.49 -2.04
CA GLY A 13 21.68 7.97 -1.17
C GLY A 13 21.08 6.91 -0.24
N LEU A 14 21.78 5.79 0.06
CA LEU A 14 21.29 4.75 0.97
C LEU A 14 20.77 5.29 2.31
N GLY A 15 21.44 6.27 2.92
CA GLY A 15 20.98 6.90 4.16
C GLY A 15 19.59 7.55 4.01
N TRP A 16 19.33 8.23 2.90
CA TRP A 16 18.01 8.78 2.58
C TRP A 16 16.98 7.68 2.33
N ILE A 17 17.37 6.61 1.64
CA ILE A 17 16.50 5.45 1.39
C ILE A 17 16.08 4.79 2.72
N VAL A 18 17.02 4.61 3.65
CA VAL A 18 16.74 4.06 4.99
C VAL A 18 15.83 5.01 5.78
N ALA A 19 16.09 6.31 5.78
CA ALA A 19 15.28 7.29 6.48
C ALA A 19 13.84 7.36 5.94
N VAL A 20 13.67 7.40 4.61
CA VAL A 20 12.33 7.42 4.00
C VAL A 20 11.60 6.08 4.19
N THR A 21 12.33 4.96 4.22
CA THR A 21 11.75 3.64 4.53
C THR A 21 11.22 3.59 5.96
N LEU A 22 11.98 4.14 6.92
CA LEU A 22 11.54 4.26 8.31
C LEU A 22 10.27 5.12 8.40
N ALA A 23 10.26 6.30 7.76
CA ALA A 23 9.11 7.19 7.74
C ALA A 23 7.88 6.54 7.09
N ALA A 24 8.07 5.86 5.96
CA ALA A 24 7.02 5.09 5.28
C ALA A 24 6.46 3.98 6.19
N GLY A 25 7.34 3.27 6.91
CA GLY A 25 6.96 2.28 7.91
C GLY A 25 6.15 2.89 9.06
N ILE A 26 6.53 4.05 9.59
CA ILE A 26 5.78 4.76 10.65
C ILE A 26 4.37 5.10 10.17
N VAL A 27 4.26 5.72 8.99
CA VAL A 27 2.95 6.09 8.44
C VAL A 27 2.09 4.86 8.17
N TYR A 28 2.65 3.80 7.60
CA TYR A 28 1.91 2.56 7.37
C TYR A 28 1.53 1.86 8.68
N GLY A 29 2.42 1.83 9.66
CA GLY A 29 2.13 1.34 10.99
C GLY A 29 0.99 2.11 11.65
N PHE A 30 0.92 3.42 11.46
CA PHE A 30 -0.15 4.26 12.03
C PHE A 30 -1.47 4.15 11.24
N ALA A 31 -1.45 4.47 9.95
CA ALA A 31 -2.65 4.62 9.12
C ALA A 31 -3.12 3.30 8.46
N GLY A 32 -2.22 2.34 8.28
CA GLY A 32 -2.47 1.08 7.59
C GLY A 32 -2.31 1.13 6.08
N PHE A 33 -1.94 2.27 5.50
CA PHE A 33 -1.67 2.48 4.07
C PHE A 33 -0.70 3.65 3.89
N GLY A 34 -0.31 3.95 2.64
CA GLY A 34 0.45 5.17 2.31
C GLY A 34 1.96 5.07 2.38
N ALA A 35 2.54 3.93 2.78
CA ALA A 35 4.01 3.76 2.75
C ALA A 35 4.60 3.99 1.35
N ALA A 36 3.97 3.45 0.30
CA ALA A 36 4.45 3.63 -1.07
C ALA A 36 4.40 5.10 -1.52
N LEU A 37 3.41 5.87 -1.06
CA LEU A 37 3.29 7.30 -1.38
C LEU A 37 4.44 8.13 -0.83
N ILE A 38 5.05 7.67 0.27
CA ILE A 38 6.19 8.33 0.90
C ILE A 38 7.50 7.81 0.30
N PHE A 39 7.61 6.51 0.13
CA PHE A 39 8.84 5.87 -0.35
C PHE A 39 9.12 6.15 -1.83
N MET A 40 8.11 5.99 -2.71
CA MET A 40 8.32 6.00 -4.16
C MET A 40 8.87 7.32 -4.71
N PRO A 41 8.36 8.51 -4.33
CA PRO A 41 8.87 9.77 -4.89
C PRO A 41 10.34 10.06 -4.55
N VAL A 42 10.83 9.53 -3.44
CA VAL A 42 12.25 9.66 -3.03
C VAL A 42 13.08 8.57 -3.69
N ALA A 43 12.61 7.32 -3.65
CA ALA A 43 13.35 6.18 -4.18
C ALA A 43 13.53 6.25 -5.70
N SER A 44 12.49 6.65 -6.46
CA SER A 44 12.56 6.75 -7.93
C SER A 44 13.57 7.79 -8.44
N ARG A 45 13.96 8.76 -7.60
CA ARG A 45 15.01 9.74 -7.92
C ARG A 45 16.43 9.20 -7.67
N LEU A 46 16.56 8.17 -6.85
CA LEU A 46 17.84 7.62 -6.39
C LEU A 46 18.15 6.25 -7.02
N MET A 47 17.16 5.57 -7.58
CA MET A 47 17.32 4.26 -8.20
C MET A 47 16.25 4.00 -9.27
N PRO A 48 16.47 3.04 -10.19
CA PRO A 48 15.45 2.61 -11.14
C PRO A 48 14.14 2.23 -10.46
N VAL A 49 13.01 2.57 -11.07
CA VAL A 49 11.67 2.39 -10.48
C VAL A 49 11.40 0.92 -10.16
N GLU A 50 11.85 0.01 -11.01
CA GLU A 50 11.72 -1.44 -10.84
C GLU A 50 12.46 -1.91 -9.59
N LEU A 51 13.67 -1.41 -9.36
CA LEU A 51 14.48 -1.70 -8.17
C LEU A 51 13.83 -1.13 -6.91
N ALA A 52 13.28 0.09 -6.98
CA ALA A 52 12.56 0.72 -5.88
C ALA A 52 11.31 -0.08 -5.49
N VAL A 53 10.46 -0.44 -6.46
CA VAL A 53 9.23 -1.21 -6.20
C VAL A 53 9.55 -2.60 -5.66
N ALA A 54 10.53 -3.29 -6.23
CA ALA A 54 10.92 -4.63 -5.78
C ALA A 54 11.50 -4.63 -4.36
N SER A 55 12.48 -3.76 -4.09
CA SER A 55 13.10 -3.66 -2.75
C SER A 55 12.10 -3.20 -1.69
N PHE A 56 11.19 -2.28 -2.02
CA PHE A 56 10.14 -1.82 -1.12
C PHE A 56 9.15 -2.93 -0.76
N ASN A 57 8.64 -3.70 -1.74
CA ASN A 57 7.70 -4.78 -1.44
C ASN A 57 8.35 -5.89 -0.59
N LEU A 58 9.64 -6.15 -0.81
CA LEU A 58 10.42 -7.07 0.03
C LEU A 58 10.58 -6.53 1.47
N ALA A 59 10.93 -5.24 1.63
CA ALA A 59 11.02 -4.60 2.94
C ALA A 59 9.67 -4.60 3.68
N ALA A 60 8.58 -4.39 2.95
CA ALA A 60 7.22 -4.38 3.48
C ALA A 60 6.80 -5.72 4.10
N MET A 61 7.49 -6.82 3.81
CA MET A 61 7.26 -8.12 4.44
C MET A 61 7.50 -8.11 5.95
N ALA A 62 8.26 -7.15 6.47
CA ALA A 62 8.37 -6.95 7.92
C ALA A 62 6.98 -6.77 8.58
N SER A 63 5.99 -6.22 7.87
CA SER A 63 4.62 -6.05 8.35
C SER A 63 3.94 -7.36 8.76
N LEU A 64 4.31 -8.48 8.15
CA LEU A 64 3.77 -9.81 8.48
C LEU A 64 4.03 -10.18 9.95
N VAL A 65 5.12 -9.67 10.52
CA VAL A 65 5.51 -9.94 11.91
C VAL A 65 5.18 -8.75 12.82
N THR A 66 5.24 -7.51 12.32
CA THR A 66 5.11 -6.31 13.17
C THR A 66 3.67 -5.86 13.40
N VAL A 67 2.79 -5.98 12.40
CA VAL A 67 1.42 -5.42 12.46
C VAL A 67 0.32 -6.44 12.20
N VAL A 68 0.53 -7.38 11.28
CA VAL A 68 -0.47 -8.40 10.89
C VAL A 68 -0.95 -9.27 12.06
N PRO A 69 -0.10 -9.76 13.00
CA PRO A 69 -0.57 -10.66 14.06
C PRO A 69 -1.61 -10.02 14.99
N GLN A 70 -1.46 -8.73 15.31
CA GLN A 70 -2.47 -8.01 16.09
C GLN A 70 -3.68 -7.65 15.25
N ALA A 71 -3.46 -7.17 14.01
CA ALA A 71 -4.54 -6.79 13.11
C ALA A 71 -5.47 -7.98 12.79
N TRP A 72 -4.91 -9.18 12.61
CA TRP A 72 -5.66 -10.41 12.34
C TRP A 72 -6.68 -10.79 13.44
N ARG A 73 -6.47 -10.29 14.67
CA ARG A 73 -7.40 -10.48 15.79
C ARG A 73 -8.57 -9.50 15.77
N GLN A 74 -8.47 -8.40 15.03
CA GLN A 74 -9.45 -7.31 14.99
C GLN A 74 -10.29 -7.31 13.70
N VAL A 75 -9.89 -8.10 12.69
CA VAL A 75 -10.58 -8.17 11.40
C VAL A 75 -11.70 -9.20 11.37
N ASN A 76 -12.69 -8.96 10.52
CA ASN A 76 -13.61 -10.00 10.08
C ASN A 76 -12.90 -10.91 9.08
N ARG A 77 -12.42 -12.07 9.56
CA ARG A 77 -11.59 -13.01 8.78
C ARG A 77 -12.24 -13.47 7.48
N ARG A 78 -13.54 -13.82 7.51
CA ARG A 78 -14.27 -14.26 6.31
C ARG A 78 -14.26 -13.18 5.23
N SER A 79 -14.44 -11.93 5.64
CA SER A 79 -14.49 -10.79 4.73
C SER A 79 -13.12 -10.45 4.16
N VAL A 80 -12.09 -10.39 5.01
CA VAL A 80 -10.72 -10.12 4.57
C VAL A 80 -10.20 -11.21 3.65
N VAL A 81 -10.44 -12.49 3.95
CA VAL A 81 -10.01 -13.60 3.09
C VAL A 81 -10.70 -13.55 1.72
N LEU A 82 -12.01 -13.27 1.68
CA LEU A 82 -12.73 -13.07 0.43
C LEU A 82 -12.12 -11.94 -0.39
N MET A 83 -11.88 -10.79 0.25
CA MET A 83 -11.29 -9.64 -0.42
C MET A 83 -9.89 -9.94 -0.96
N ILE A 84 -9.02 -10.57 -0.17
CA ILE A 84 -7.67 -10.97 -0.61
C ILE A 84 -7.75 -11.94 -1.79
N ALA A 85 -8.62 -12.95 -1.73
CA ALA A 85 -8.76 -13.93 -2.80
C ALA A 85 -9.20 -13.26 -4.11
N VAL A 86 -10.22 -12.41 -4.06
CA VAL A 86 -10.71 -11.69 -5.25
C VAL A 86 -9.67 -10.70 -5.79
N ALA A 87 -8.99 -9.95 -4.92
CA ALA A 87 -7.92 -9.05 -5.32
C ALA A 87 -6.77 -9.81 -6.01
N THR A 88 -6.38 -10.96 -5.45
CA THR A 88 -5.30 -11.79 -6.01
C THR A 88 -5.64 -12.29 -7.41
N LEU A 89 -6.90 -12.69 -7.65
CA LEU A 89 -7.36 -13.13 -8.97
C LEU A 89 -7.39 -11.99 -10.01
N THR A 90 -7.55 -10.74 -9.56
CA THR A 90 -7.65 -9.57 -10.43
C THR A 90 -6.32 -8.84 -10.64
N ILE A 91 -5.34 -9.00 -9.76
CA ILE A 91 -3.98 -8.43 -9.92
C ILE A 91 -3.36 -8.76 -11.29
N PRO A 92 -3.34 -10.01 -11.78
CA PRO A 92 -2.76 -10.33 -13.08
C PRO A 92 -3.46 -9.62 -14.24
N LEU A 93 -4.77 -9.41 -14.13
CA LEU A 93 -5.54 -8.65 -15.13
C LEU A 93 -5.13 -7.18 -15.10
N GLY A 94 -4.96 -6.58 -13.92
CA GLY A 94 -4.45 -5.22 -13.77
C GLY A 94 -3.03 -5.05 -14.34
N VAL A 95 -2.14 -6.01 -14.09
CA VAL A 95 -0.77 -6.01 -14.64
C VAL A 95 -0.78 -6.12 -16.17
N ARG A 96 -1.69 -6.92 -16.76
CA ARG A 96 -1.84 -6.98 -18.22
C ARG A 96 -2.37 -5.66 -18.78
N LEU A 97 -3.35 -5.06 -18.09
CA LEU A 97 -3.91 -3.76 -18.46
C LEU A 97 -2.84 -2.67 -18.46
N LEU A 98 -1.89 -2.69 -17.53
CA LEU A 98 -0.73 -1.78 -17.53
C LEU A 98 0.17 -1.97 -18.75
N LYS A 99 0.35 -3.20 -19.23
CA LYS A 99 1.21 -3.49 -20.39
C LYS A 99 0.57 -3.12 -21.73
N SER A 100 -0.75 -3.21 -21.85
CA SER A 100 -1.47 -3.00 -23.11
C SER A 100 -2.31 -1.72 -23.15
N GLY A 101 -2.61 -1.14 -22.00
CA GLY A 101 -3.43 0.05 -21.87
C GLY A 101 -2.60 1.33 -21.98
N ASP A 102 -3.25 2.40 -22.38
CA ASP A 102 -2.67 3.73 -22.35
C ASP A 102 -2.41 4.17 -20.88
N PRO A 103 -1.15 4.45 -20.50
CA PRO A 103 -0.79 4.87 -19.14
C PRO A 103 -1.53 6.13 -18.69
N GLU A 104 -1.82 7.06 -19.61
CA GLU A 104 -2.50 8.32 -19.30
C GLU A 104 -3.95 8.06 -18.88
N THR A 105 -4.68 7.26 -19.66
CA THR A 105 -6.05 6.83 -19.36
C THR A 105 -6.14 6.12 -17.99
N LEU A 106 -5.20 5.21 -17.70
CA LEU A 106 -5.17 4.50 -16.42
C LEU A 106 -4.91 5.43 -15.25
N ARG A 107 -3.98 6.37 -15.40
CA ARG A 107 -3.67 7.38 -14.37
C ARG A 107 -4.90 8.23 -14.06
N TRP A 108 -5.59 8.74 -15.09
CA TRP A 108 -6.81 9.53 -14.91
C TRP A 108 -7.96 8.76 -14.29
N ALA A 109 -8.15 7.49 -14.65
CA ALA A 109 -9.19 6.65 -14.04
C ALA A 109 -8.96 6.48 -12.53
N VAL A 110 -7.72 6.20 -12.12
CA VAL A 110 -7.36 6.03 -10.71
C VAL A 110 -7.47 7.34 -9.93
N LEU A 111 -7.01 8.46 -10.51
CA LEU A 111 -7.18 9.79 -9.93
C LEU A 111 -8.65 10.13 -9.76
N GLY A 112 -9.48 9.91 -10.79
CA GLY A 112 -10.91 10.21 -10.76
C GLY A 112 -11.63 9.43 -9.66
N VAL A 113 -11.44 8.11 -9.59
CA VAL A 113 -12.03 7.27 -8.54
C VAL A 113 -11.56 7.70 -7.16
N THR A 114 -10.26 7.94 -6.99
CA THR A 114 -9.70 8.35 -5.69
C THR A 114 -10.22 9.71 -5.26
N ALA A 115 -10.28 10.68 -6.18
CA ALA A 115 -10.75 12.04 -5.91
C ALA A 115 -12.25 12.08 -5.61
N VAL A 116 -13.10 11.45 -6.43
CA VAL A 116 -14.55 11.38 -6.21
C VAL A 116 -14.86 10.75 -4.85
N THR A 117 -14.17 9.65 -4.52
CA THR A 117 -14.41 8.97 -3.26
C THR A 117 -13.88 9.81 -2.08
N LEU A 118 -12.71 10.44 -2.21
CA LEU A 118 -12.20 11.36 -1.19
C LEU A 118 -13.18 12.51 -0.92
N LEU A 119 -13.73 13.12 -1.98
CA LEU A 119 -14.73 14.18 -1.85
C LEU A 119 -16.00 13.70 -1.14
N ALA A 120 -16.49 12.51 -1.46
CA ALA A 120 -17.63 11.91 -0.76
C ALA A 120 -17.34 11.68 0.73
N LEU A 121 -16.13 11.23 1.09
CA LEU A 121 -15.76 11.06 2.50
C LEU A 121 -15.62 12.39 3.24
N VAL A 122 -15.04 13.41 2.59
CA VAL A 122 -14.89 14.75 3.16
C VAL A 122 -16.25 15.43 3.33
N SER A 123 -17.23 15.16 2.47
CA SER A 123 -18.61 15.63 2.63
C SER A 123 -19.37 14.94 3.77
N GLY A 124 -18.74 14.01 4.48
CA GLY A 124 -19.34 13.24 5.57
C GLY A 124 -20.22 12.09 5.09
N TRP A 125 -20.23 11.78 3.79
CA TRP A 125 -21.04 10.69 3.27
C TRP A 125 -20.51 9.35 3.78
N ARG A 126 -21.42 8.53 4.33
CA ARG A 126 -21.15 7.19 4.83
C ARG A 126 -22.25 6.25 4.38
N TYR A 127 -21.89 5.06 3.91
CA TYR A 127 -22.90 4.07 3.58
C TYR A 127 -23.57 3.57 4.87
N GLN A 128 -24.90 3.49 4.86
CA GLN A 128 -25.66 3.17 6.07
C GLN A 128 -25.74 1.66 6.37
N ALA A 129 -25.71 0.83 5.33
CA ALA A 129 -25.85 -0.62 5.43
C ALA A 129 -24.49 -1.33 5.49
N ALA A 130 -24.40 -2.44 6.23
CA ALA A 130 -23.22 -3.30 6.19
C ALA A 130 -22.99 -3.78 4.75
N PRO A 131 -21.77 -3.64 4.19
CA PRO A 131 -21.53 -4.00 2.81
C PRO A 131 -21.72 -5.50 2.63
N THR A 132 -22.47 -5.89 1.59
CA THR A 132 -22.65 -7.29 1.23
C THR A 132 -21.32 -7.93 0.82
N PRO A 133 -21.18 -9.27 0.89
CA PRO A 133 -20.01 -9.96 0.36
C PRO A 133 -19.72 -9.62 -1.10
N VAL A 134 -20.77 -9.41 -1.90
CA VAL A 134 -20.66 -9.00 -3.32
C VAL A 134 -20.06 -7.60 -3.44
N ALA A 135 -20.50 -6.63 -2.63
CA ALA A 135 -19.92 -5.29 -2.63
C ALA A 135 -18.44 -5.31 -2.22
N ARG A 136 -18.08 -6.11 -1.20
CA ARG A 136 -16.68 -6.30 -0.78
C ARG A 136 -15.84 -6.94 -1.87
N ALA A 137 -16.36 -7.95 -2.56
CA ALA A 137 -15.69 -8.59 -3.69
C ALA A 137 -15.50 -7.61 -4.85
N ALA A 138 -16.50 -6.80 -5.20
CA ALA A 138 -16.39 -5.79 -6.25
C ALA A 138 -15.31 -4.75 -5.93
N VAL A 139 -15.27 -4.24 -4.70
CA VAL A 139 -14.22 -3.30 -4.27
C VAL A 139 -12.85 -3.96 -4.26
N ALA A 140 -12.75 -5.21 -3.79
CA ALA A 140 -11.49 -5.95 -3.81
C ALA A 140 -11.00 -6.22 -5.23
N ALA A 141 -11.90 -6.54 -6.16
CA ALA A 141 -11.59 -6.70 -7.58
C ALA A 141 -11.10 -5.38 -8.19
N GLY A 142 -11.80 -4.27 -7.92
CA GLY A 142 -11.38 -2.94 -8.35
C GLY A 142 -10.02 -2.55 -7.77
N THR A 143 -9.80 -2.80 -6.48
CA THR A 143 -8.51 -2.57 -5.80
C THR A 143 -7.42 -3.44 -6.41
N GLY A 144 -7.69 -4.71 -6.71
CA GLY A 144 -6.76 -5.65 -7.35
C GLY A 144 -6.39 -5.23 -8.76
N LEU A 145 -7.37 -4.85 -9.58
CA LEU A 145 -7.16 -4.32 -10.92
C LEU A 145 -6.34 -3.03 -10.91
N VAL A 146 -6.79 -2.02 -10.14
CA VAL A 146 -6.11 -0.72 -10.03
C VAL A 146 -4.72 -0.89 -9.45
N GLY A 147 -4.59 -1.69 -8.39
CA GLY A 147 -3.34 -1.95 -7.72
C GLY A 147 -2.36 -2.76 -8.56
N GLY A 148 -2.84 -3.72 -9.37
CA GLY A 148 -2.02 -4.41 -10.36
C GLY A 148 -1.58 -3.49 -11.51
N ALA A 149 -2.42 -2.52 -11.88
CA ALA A 149 -2.13 -1.58 -12.95
C ALA A 149 -1.23 -0.41 -12.51
N THR A 150 -1.28 0.01 -11.25
CA THR A 150 -0.59 1.23 -10.78
C THR A 150 0.38 1.01 -9.63
N GLY A 151 0.37 -0.18 -9.00
CA GLY A 151 1.09 -0.44 -7.75
C GLY A 151 0.46 0.22 -6.51
N LEU A 152 -0.61 1.03 -6.67
CA LEU A 152 -1.24 1.80 -5.60
C LEU A 152 -2.53 1.14 -5.10
N MET A 153 -2.39 0.06 -4.33
CA MET A 153 -3.56 -0.65 -3.78
C MET A 153 -4.21 0.07 -2.58
N GLY A 154 -3.47 0.95 -1.91
CA GLY A 154 -3.86 1.55 -0.63
C GLY A 154 -5.09 2.46 -0.66
N PRO A 155 -5.10 3.52 -1.50
CA PRO A 155 -6.16 4.54 -1.50
C PRO A 155 -7.56 3.99 -1.75
N VAL A 156 -7.72 3.10 -2.74
CA VAL A 156 -9.04 2.53 -3.10
C VAL A 156 -9.65 1.75 -1.93
N LEU A 157 -8.83 0.92 -1.28
CA LEU A 157 -9.29 0.10 -0.15
C LEU A 157 -9.62 0.94 1.08
N ILE A 158 -8.74 1.88 1.45
CA ILE A 158 -8.96 2.67 2.66
C ILE A 158 -10.20 3.55 2.52
N LEU A 159 -10.46 4.09 1.33
CA LEU A 159 -11.66 4.87 1.05
C LEU A 159 -12.93 4.05 1.30
N PHE A 160 -12.97 2.79 0.83
CA PHE A 160 -14.07 1.88 1.12
C PHE A 160 -14.21 1.57 2.62
N GLN A 161 -13.09 1.36 3.32
CA GLN A 161 -13.11 1.09 4.77
C GLN A 161 -13.48 2.30 5.62
N LEU A 162 -13.17 3.52 5.17
CA LEU A 162 -13.52 4.75 5.88
C LEU A 162 -14.95 5.24 5.59
N ALA A 163 -15.50 4.89 4.43
CA ALA A 163 -16.92 5.13 4.10
C ALA A 163 -17.87 4.28 4.96
N GLY A 164 -17.35 3.24 5.61
CA GLY A 164 -18.10 2.36 6.48
C GLY A 164 -18.31 2.84 7.90
N ARG A 165 -19.05 2.01 8.65
CA ARG A 165 -19.35 2.19 10.07
C ARG A 165 -18.50 1.31 10.98
N ASP A 166 -17.54 0.58 10.43
CA ASP A 166 -16.54 -0.13 11.21
C ASP A 166 -15.73 0.86 12.06
N SER A 167 -15.29 0.42 13.24
CA SER A 167 -14.41 1.22 14.10
C SER A 167 -13.10 1.55 13.39
N ALA A 168 -12.45 2.66 13.75
CA ALA A 168 -11.15 3.00 13.19
C ALA A 168 -10.12 1.85 13.34
N ALA A 169 -10.18 1.14 14.46
CA ALA A 169 -9.33 -0.03 14.72
C ALA A 169 -9.58 -1.16 13.72
N THR A 170 -10.85 -1.51 13.46
CA THR A 170 -11.22 -2.55 12.49
C THR A 170 -10.90 -2.14 11.05
N SER A 171 -11.19 -0.89 10.66
CA SER A 171 -10.87 -0.38 9.32
C SER A 171 -9.35 -0.37 9.06
N ARG A 172 -8.57 0.11 10.04
CA ARG A 172 -7.10 0.06 9.99
C ARG A 172 -6.59 -1.37 9.91
N ALA A 173 -7.10 -2.27 10.76
CA ALA A 173 -6.68 -3.67 10.78
C ALA A 173 -6.98 -4.39 9.46
N THR A 174 -8.17 -4.19 8.88
CA THR A 174 -8.55 -4.75 7.58
C THR A 174 -7.62 -4.26 6.48
N THR A 175 -7.33 -2.96 6.45
CA THR A 175 -6.44 -2.34 5.47
C THR A 175 -5.02 -2.90 5.60
N LEU A 176 -4.47 -2.97 6.82
CA LEU A 176 -3.16 -3.54 7.10
C LEU A 176 -3.03 -4.98 6.63
N VAL A 177 -3.99 -5.84 6.98
CA VAL A 177 -3.94 -7.25 6.61
C VAL A 177 -4.08 -7.42 5.11
N PHE A 178 -5.06 -6.77 4.49
CA PHE A 178 -5.28 -6.87 3.06
C PHE A 178 -4.03 -6.42 2.29
N LEU A 179 -3.54 -5.20 2.54
CA LEU A 179 -2.43 -4.65 1.76
C LEU A 179 -1.14 -5.43 1.97
N THR A 180 -0.85 -5.85 3.20
CA THR A 180 0.36 -6.65 3.47
C THR A 180 0.31 -8.00 2.75
N VAL A 181 -0.84 -8.70 2.80
CA VAL A 181 -0.97 -10.01 2.17
C VAL A 181 -1.01 -9.90 0.66
N THR A 182 -1.70 -8.92 0.08
CA THR A 182 -1.70 -8.72 -1.37
C THR A 182 -0.33 -8.31 -1.89
N SER A 183 0.44 -7.50 -1.15
CA SER A 183 1.84 -7.18 -1.48
C SER A 183 2.72 -8.43 -1.47
N LEU A 184 2.53 -9.35 -0.51
CA LEU A 184 3.23 -10.64 -0.49
C LEU A 184 2.89 -11.47 -1.75
N LEU A 185 1.61 -11.52 -2.11
CA LEU A 185 1.13 -12.27 -3.28
C LEU A 185 1.56 -11.63 -4.62
N LEU A 186 1.95 -10.36 -4.62
CA LEU A 186 2.51 -9.69 -5.79
C LEU A 186 3.96 -10.13 -6.08
N LEU A 187 4.75 -10.51 -5.07
CA LEU A 187 6.18 -10.85 -5.22
C LEU A 187 6.43 -11.99 -6.22
N PRO A 188 5.68 -13.13 -6.23
CA PRO A 188 5.82 -14.16 -7.25
C PRO A 188 5.57 -13.62 -8.67
N HIS A 189 4.58 -12.75 -8.84
CA HIS A 189 4.29 -12.15 -10.15
C HIS A 189 5.40 -11.20 -10.61
N MET A 190 6.05 -10.50 -9.69
CA MET A 190 7.24 -9.68 -9.99
C MET A 190 8.43 -10.56 -10.37
N ALA A 191 8.63 -11.69 -9.66
CA ALA A 191 9.70 -12.63 -9.94
C ALA A 191 9.54 -13.28 -11.33
N LEU A 192 8.32 -13.71 -11.69
CA LEU A 192 8.02 -14.25 -13.03
C LEU A 192 8.25 -13.24 -14.16
N GLN A 193 8.23 -11.94 -13.86
CA GLN A 193 8.50 -10.86 -14.82
C GLN A 193 9.98 -10.44 -14.82
N GLY A 194 10.84 -11.08 -14.03
CA GLY A 194 12.26 -10.73 -13.93
C GLY A 194 12.54 -9.44 -13.15
N LEU A 195 11.56 -8.89 -12.42
CA LEU A 195 11.71 -7.64 -11.64
C LEU A 195 12.43 -7.86 -10.30
N ILE A 196 12.50 -9.11 -9.82
CA ILE A 196 13.23 -9.47 -8.60
C ILE A 196 14.66 -9.85 -8.99
N THR A 197 15.62 -8.98 -8.67
CA THR A 197 17.05 -9.18 -8.93
C THR A 197 17.78 -9.46 -7.62
N GLY A 198 19.02 -9.96 -7.68
CA GLY A 198 19.85 -10.14 -6.48
C GLY A 198 20.03 -8.83 -5.68
N GLN A 199 20.17 -7.71 -6.39
CA GLN A 199 20.29 -6.38 -5.79
C GLN A 199 19.00 -5.95 -5.07
N SER A 200 17.82 -6.18 -5.67
CA SER A 200 16.54 -5.83 -5.03
C SER A 200 16.28 -6.67 -3.78
N VAL A 201 16.69 -7.95 -3.78
CA VAL A 201 16.65 -8.82 -2.61
C VAL A 201 17.56 -8.30 -1.49
N ALA A 202 18.82 -7.99 -1.79
CA ALA A 202 19.76 -7.51 -0.78
C ALA A 202 19.30 -6.16 -0.19
N LEU A 203 18.87 -5.22 -1.03
CA LEU A 203 18.35 -3.93 -0.58
C LEU A 203 17.06 -4.10 0.22
N GLY A 204 16.13 -4.93 -0.24
CA GLY A 204 14.87 -5.22 0.48
C GLY A 204 15.11 -5.84 1.86
N LEU A 205 16.06 -6.76 1.99
CA LEU A 205 16.46 -7.35 3.27
C LEU A 205 17.09 -6.31 4.21
N LEU A 206 17.94 -5.42 3.69
CA LEU A 206 18.50 -4.31 4.46
C LEU A 206 17.41 -3.37 4.98
N LEU A 207 16.44 -3.06 4.12
CA LEU A 207 15.31 -2.17 4.43
C LEU A 207 14.22 -2.82 5.30
N LEU A 208 14.26 -4.13 5.49
CA LEU A 208 13.33 -4.88 6.34
C LEU A 208 13.38 -4.40 7.79
N VAL A 209 14.59 -4.10 8.30
CA VAL A 209 14.80 -3.59 9.67
C VAL A 209 14.22 -2.19 9.86
N PRO A 210 14.60 -1.14 9.09
CA PRO A 210 14.02 0.20 9.27
C PRO A 210 12.52 0.22 9.01
N TYR A 211 12.02 -0.54 8.01
CA TYR A 211 10.58 -0.63 7.78
C TYR A 211 9.85 -1.31 8.95
N GLY A 212 10.41 -2.41 9.47
CA GLY A 212 9.88 -3.11 10.64
C GLY A 212 9.86 -2.25 11.91
N LEU A 213 10.93 -1.51 12.17
CA LEU A 213 10.98 -0.55 13.28
C LEU A 213 9.93 0.55 13.10
N GLY A 214 9.84 1.12 11.90
CA GLY A 214 8.86 2.14 11.57
C GLY A 214 7.44 1.65 11.80
N THR A 215 7.09 0.47 11.29
CA THR A 215 5.76 -0.10 11.48
C THR A 215 5.42 -0.39 12.94
N ARG A 216 6.39 -0.77 13.78
CA ARG A 216 6.19 -0.90 15.23
C ARG A 216 5.93 0.44 15.90
N ILE A 217 6.73 1.47 15.58
CA ILE A 217 6.55 2.83 16.11
C ILE A 217 5.20 3.40 15.67
N GLY A 218 4.88 3.34 14.39
CA GLY A 218 3.59 3.79 13.85
C GLY A 218 2.41 3.09 14.51
N ARG A 219 2.53 1.78 14.74
CA ARG A 219 1.53 0.99 15.45
C ARG A 219 1.35 1.46 16.91
N SER A 220 2.42 1.80 17.62
CA SER A 220 2.31 2.28 19.01
C SER A 220 1.74 3.70 19.10
N LEU A 221 1.92 4.51 18.05
CA LEU A 221 1.31 5.84 17.94
C LEU A 221 -0.20 5.79 17.68
N PHE A 222 -0.71 4.68 17.14
CA PHE A 222 -2.14 4.52 16.90
C PHE A 222 -2.90 4.33 18.22
N GLN A 223 -3.74 5.30 18.56
CA GLN A 223 -4.64 5.24 19.71
C GLN A 223 -6.08 4.98 19.23
N PRO A 224 -6.70 3.84 19.59
CA PRO A 224 -8.06 3.52 19.16
C PRO A 224 -9.11 4.55 19.61
N ALA A 225 -8.86 5.27 20.70
CA ALA A 225 -9.76 6.30 21.23
C ALA A 225 -9.82 7.56 20.34
N ASP A 226 -8.74 7.86 19.59
CA ASP A 226 -8.61 9.06 18.77
C ASP A 226 -8.99 8.79 17.30
N GLU A 227 -10.22 8.34 17.06
CA GLU A 227 -10.69 8.09 15.69
C GLU A 227 -10.58 9.32 14.78
N ARG A 228 -10.72 10.52 15.36
CA ARG A 228 -10.59 11.79 14.61
C ARG A 228 -9.20 11.97 14.04
N LEU A 229 -8.15 11.70 14.83
CA LEU A 229 -6.77 11.81 14.39
C LEU A 229 -6.46 10.81 13.27
N TYR A 230 -6.92 9.56 13.43
CA TYR A 230 -6.77 8.53 12.41
C TYR A 230 -7.42 8.94 11.07
N ARG A 231 -8.67 9.40 11.11
CA ARG A 231 -9.40 9.83 9.90
C ARG A 231 -8.75 11.03 9.25
N TYR A 232 -8.33 12.02 10.04
CA TYR A 232 -7.62 13.20 9.54
C TYR A 232 -6.32 12.82 8.83
N ALA A 233 -5.48 12.00 9.47
CA ALA A 233 -4.25 11.51 8.86
C ALA A 233 -4.53 10.73 7.57
N ALA A 234 -5.56 9.88 7.56
CA ALA A 234 -5.94 9.15 6.36
C ALA A 234 -6.38 10.10 5.22
N TYR A 235 -7.20 11.12 5.51
CA TYR A 235 -7.62 12.11 4.52
C TYR A 235 -6.43 12.90 3.96
N VAL A 236 -5.50 13.33 4.82
CA VAL A 236 -4.28 14.02 4.39
C VAL A 236 -3.45 13.12 3.48
N LEU A 237 -3.25 11.84 3.85
CA LEU A 237 -2.50 10.90 3.02
C LEU A 237 -3.16 10.66 1.65
N ILE A 238 -4.49 10.54 1.61
CA ILE A 238 -5.22 10.37 0.35
C ILE A 238 -5.15 11.65 -0.49
N ALA A 239 -5.28 12.83 0.14
CA ALA A 239 -5.13 14.12 -0.55
C ALA A 239 -3.73 14.27 -1.16
N CYS A 240 -2.68 13.94 -0.39
CA CYS A 240 -1.30 13.89 -0.91
C CYS A 240 -1.16 12.90 -2.07
N ALA A 241 -1.82 11.72 -2.00
CA ALA A 241 -1.82 10.75 -3.08
C ALA A 241 -2.43 11.31 -4.38
N VAL A 242 -3.56 12.01 -4.25
CA VAL A 242 -4.25 12.64 -5.39
C VAL A 242 -3.36 13.73 -5.99
N VAL A 243 -2.83 14.63 -5.16
CA VAL A 243 -1.97 15.74 -5.63
C VAL A 243 -0.69 15.23 -6.29
N ALA A 244 -0.02 14.23 -5.69
CA ALA A 244 1.18 13.63 -6.26
C ALA A 244 0.90 12.88 -7.57
N GLY A 245 -0.31 12.34 -7.73
CA GLY A 245 -0.71 11.63 -8.94
C GLY A 245 -1.08 12.53 -10.11
N LEU A 246 -1.34 13.84 -9.91
CA LEU A 246 -1.72 14.75 -10.99
C LEU A 246 -0.61 14.85 -12.07
N PRO A 247 -0.96 14.96 -13.37
CA PRO A 247 0.01 15.08 -14.47
C PRO A 247 0.68 16.46 -14.57
N VAL A 248 0.57 17.30 -13.53
CA VAL A 248 1.22 18.63 -13.48
C VAL A 248 2.71 18.57 -13.12
N TRP A 249 3.21 17.36 -12.84
CA TRP A 249 4.59 17.11 -12.40
C TRP A 249 5.45 16.40 -13.45
N ASP A 250 4.88 16.10 -14.62
CA ASP A 250 5.56 15.48 -15.76
C ASP A 250 6.28 16.56 -16.60
#